data_AF-A0A1M5UH95-F1
#
_entry.id   AF-A0A1M5UH95-F1
#
_cell.length_a   1.000
_cell.length_b   1.000
_cell.length_c   1.000
_cell.angle_alpha   90.00
_cell.angle_beta   90.00
_cell.angle_gamma   90.00
#
_symmetry.space_group_name_H-M   'P 1'
#
loop_
_entity.id
_entity.type
_entity.pdbx_description
1 polymer ?
#
loop_
_entity_poly.entity_id
_entity_poly.type
_entity_poly.pdbx_seq_one_letter_code
_entity_poly.pdbx_strand_id
1 'polypeptide(L)'
;MILKKIIPGMLLLGVIGQVWAADLPEGRYVIYAKHSGRAFDITAGSKENGAKLQQWGYSGSKWQQFDLMYEGDGYYSLRSANSGKALDVKAHSTASGADIIQYTFRGNDNQLWKLNDRGNGYYTIISKHSGKAMDVWGRSTKSGAAIRQGTLTNKDNQLFRFESVDGGSSGGSTGGQPRSDKADGFAGQNGGTTGGKGGKTVTVNSCGELKSALNKSEPLIIQIPDKTLDCRTANRKQQACKVKCSGKNKYTYRIPTTNQSCRDLGSSNNSTVTKYRNETRLNVASNKTIVGLGPKSTVRGGSFNVDGKSNLIFRNFTITDINPGLVEASDGISVKNVKHLWIDHMGFSQISDGYVDMYGSKNVTFSWNHFNGYNTASCDNHHSYVMFANDSQVTYHHNFFDQGGGRNPKLDKQGTRAHLYNNYWKGITYFATNVNSGAEALVEGNYYKNVKRPHWNNGGAIDARKSTNVYSGTSTSTGADSGDSVFRDISMYPYKMDKAADLPARLTSGTGPQ
;
A
#
# COMPACT_ATOMS: atom_id res chain seq x y z
N MET A 1 -35.13 -52.36 25.46
CA MET A 1 -35.81 -51.45 24.53
C MET A 1 -35.08 -50.10 24.60
N ILE A 2 -34.33 -49.76 23.55
CA ILE A 2 -33.97 -48.39 23.07
C ILE A 2 -33.07 -47.54 24.01
N LEU A 3 -31.74 -47.45 23.72
CA LEU A 3 -30.96 -46.27 23.23
C LEU A 3 -31.09 -44.98 24.07
N LYS A 4 -30.07 -44.18 24.43
CA LYS A 4 -28.82 -43.78 23.76
C LYS A 4 -27.94 -42.93 24.72
N LYS A 5 -26.61 -43.03 24.62
CA LYS A 5 -25.58 -42.10 25.15
C LYS A 5 -25.76 -40.67 24.63
N ILE A 6 -25.41 -39.63 25.42
CA ILE A 6 -24.68 -38.41 24.96
C ILE A 6 -23.75 -37.86 26.08
N ILE A 7 -22.55 -37.45 25.65
CA ILE A 7 -21.34 -36.94 26.33
C ILE A 7 -21.41 -35.41 26.50
N PRO A 8 -20.74 -34.79 27.51
CA PRO A 8 -20.63 -33.33 27.59
C PRO A 8 -19.57 -32.80 26.61
N GLY A 9 -19.97 -31.92 25.70
CA GLY A 9 -19.08 -31.23 24.77
C GLY A 9 -19.49 -29.76 24.64
N MET A 10 -18.75 -28.89 25.32
CA MET A 10 -18.85 -27.44 25.17
C MET A 10 -18.24 -27.05 23.82
N LEU A 11 -19.09 -26.85 22.82
CA LEU A 11 -18.69 -26.37 21.50
C LEU A 11 -18.47 -24.85 21.59
N LEU A 12 -17.22 -24.40 21.48
CA LEU A 12 -16.91 -23.02 21.14
C LEU A 12 -17.42 -22.78 19.69
N LEU A 13 -18.53 -22.07 19.54
CA LEU A 13 -18.95 -21.52 18.25
C LEU A 13 -17.98 -20.41 17.86
N GLY A 14 -17.02 -20.76 17.00
CA GLY A 14 -16.21 -19.80 16.29
C GLY A 14 -17.11 -18.96 15.38
N VAL A 15 -17.26 -17.68 15.69
CA VAL A 15 -17.78 -16.70 14.74
C VAL A 15 -16.67 -16.50 13.71
N ILE A 16 -16.79 -17.19 12.58
CA ILE A 16 -16.03 -16.88 11.38
C ILE A 16 -16.54 -15.51 10.92
N GLY A 17 -15.80 -14.45 11.24
CA GLY A 17 -16.00 -13.14 10.67
C GLY A 17 -15.89 -13.26 9.15
N GLN A 18 -17.03 -13.08 8.49
CA GLN A 18 -17.14 -12.99 7.04
C GLN A 18 -16.24 -11.83 6.59
N VAL A 19 -15.18 -12.14 5.85
CA VAL A 19 -14.33 -11.15 5.19
C VAL A 19 -15.18 -10.44 4.13
N TRP A 20 -15.51 -9.18 4.39
CA TRP A 20 -16.15 -8.32 3.40
C TRP A 20 -15.14 -8.03 2.30
N ALA A 21 -15.51 -8.28 1.05
CA ALA A 21 -14.81 -7.73 -0.11
C ALA A 21 -14.79 -6.20 0.04
N ALA A 22 -13.69 -5.55 -0.34
CA ALA A 22 -13.57 -4.11 -0.21
C ALA A 22 -14.66 -3.41 -1.05
N ASP A 23 -15.51 -2.63 -0.38
CA ASP A 23 -16.48 -1.76 -1.01
C ASP A 23 -15.78 -0.70 -1.89
N LEU A 24 -16.36 -0.41 -3.06
CA LEU A 24 -15.84 0.59 -3.98
C LEU A 24 -15.96 2.00 -3.33
N PRO A 25 -14.89 2.82 -3.26
CA PRO A 25 -14.94 4.09 -2.55
C PRO A 25 -15.87 5.09 -3.24
N GLU A 26 -16.45 6.00 -2.48
CA GLU A 26 -17.19 7.14 -3.05
C GLU A 26 -16.31 7.99 -3.96
N GLY A 27 -16.89 8.55 -5.01
CA GLY A 27 -16.15 9.37 -5.97
C GLY A 27 -16.77 9.38 -7.35
N ARG A 28 -16.14 10.11 -8.29
CA ARG A 28 -16.61 10.19 -9.67
C ARG A 28 -16.01 9.09 -10.54
N TYR A 29 -16.85 8.42 -11.31
CA TYR A 29 -16.47 7.28 -12.15
C TYR A 29 -17.01 7.38 -13.58
N VAL A 30 -16.27 6.78 -14.52
CA VAL A 30 -16.78 6.26 -15.79
C VAL A 30 -17.09 4.78 -15.60
N ILE A 31 -18.26 4.33 -16.03
CA ILE A 31 -18.73 2.97 -15.78
C ILE A 31 -18.81 2.21 -17.10
N TYR A 32 -17.98 1.19 -17.28
CA TYR A 32 -17.86 0.44 -18.54
C TYR A 32 -18.53 -0.92 -18.46
N ALA A 33 -19.34 -1.26 -19.46
CA ALA A 33 -19.84 -2.62 -19.64
C ALA A 33 -18.72 -3.56 -20.12
N LYS A 34 -18.54 -4.70 -19.45
CA LYS A 34 -17.44 -5.63 -19.70
C LYS A 34 -17.42 -6.17 -21.14
N HIS A 35 -18.58 -6.55 -21.68
CA HIS A 35 -18.66 -7.20 -23.00
C HIS A 35 -18.44 -6.26 -24.18
N SER A 36 -18.72 -4.97 -24.02
CA SER A 36 -18.66 -3.98 -25.11
C SER A 36 -17.53 -2.98 -24.95
N GLY A 37 -16.98 -2.83 -23.74
CA GLY A 37 -16.02 -1.78 -23.40
C GLY A 37 -16.61 -0.37 -23.49
N ARG A 38 -17.95 -0.23 -23.53
CA ARG A 38 -18.64 1.06 -23.68
C ARG A 38 -19.06 1.62 -22.33
N ALA A 39 -19.01 2.93 -22.21
CA ALA A 39 -19.34 3.65 -20.99
C ALA A 39 -20.85 3.89 -20.86
N PHE A 40 -21.32 4.01 -19.63
CA PHE A 40 -22.61 4.61 -19.31
C PHE A 40 -22.69 6.01 -19.90
N ASP A 41 -23.84 6.34 -20.47
CA ASP A 41 -24.08 7.59 -21.19
C ASP A 41 -25.53 8.01 -20.99
N ILE A 42 -25.76 9.24 -20.51
CA ILE A 42 -27.09 9.84 -20.55
C ILE A 42 -27.35 10.34 -21.97
N THR A 43 -28.43 9.83 -22.57
CA THR A 43 -28.78 10.08 -23.97
C THR A 43 -28.75 11.58 -24.31
N ALA A 44 -27.98 11.92 -25.35
CA ALA A 44 -27.79 13.28 -25.86
C ALA A 44 -27.27 14.30 -24.81
N GLY A 45 -26.70 13.83 -23.69
CA GLY A 45 -26.23 14.70 -22.61
C GLY A 45 -27.34 15.49 -21.91
N SER A 46 -28.60 15.03 -22.02
CA SER A 46 -29.76 15.71 -21.43
C SER A 46 -29.59 15.89 -19.92
N LYS A 47 -30.14 17.00 -19.38
CA LYS A 47 -30.23 17.27 -17.93
C LYS A 47 -31.64 17.06 -17.37
N GLU A 48 -32.57 16.66 -18.23
CA GLU A 48 -33.98 16.48 -17.89
C GLU A 48 -34.25 15.15 -17.17
N ASN A 49 -35.28 15.16 -16.33
CA ASN A 49 -35.84 13.96 -15.74
C ASN A 49 -36.37 13.03 -16.85
N GLY A 50 -36.13 11.72 -16.71
CA GLY A 50 -36.59 10.73 -17.68
C GLY A 50 -35.65 10.51 -18.86
N ALA A 51 -34.53 11.24 -18.95
CA ALA A 51 -33.51 10.94 -19.95
C ALA A 51 -32.94 9.54 -19.69
N LYS A 52 -32.86 8.73 -20.76
CA LYS A 52 -32.48 7.31 -20.66
C LYS A 52 -30.98 7.13 -20.52
N LEU A 53 -30.61 6.12 -19.74
CA LEU A 53 -29.27 5.58 -19.71
C LEU A 53 -29.07 4.62 -20.90
N GLN A 54 -27.99 4.82 -21.63
CA GLN A 54 -27.52 3.97 -22.71
C GLN A 54 -26.03 3.69 -22.55
N GLN A 55 -25.46 2.81 -23.37
CA GLN A 55 -24.01 2.72 -23.52
C GLN A 55 -23.54 3.51 -24.74
N TRP A 56 -22.37 4.15 -24.65
CA TRP A 56 -21.72 4.84 -25.77
C TRP A 56 -20.19 4.75 -25.71
N GLY A 57 -19.51 5.16 -26.78
CA GLY A 57 -18.05 5.37 -26.71
C GLY A 57 -17.72 6.53 -25.76
N TYR A 58 -16.74 6.35 -24.87
CA TYR A 58 -16.34 7.40 -23.95
C TYR A 58 -15.67 8.56 -24.70
N SER A 59 -16.15 9.78 -24.49
CA SER A 59 -15.65 11.02 -25.12
C SER A 59 -15.08 12.02 -24.10
N GLY A 60 -14.98 11.66 -22.82
CA GLY A 60 -14.59 12.60 -21.76
C GLY A 60 -15.73 13.51 -21.28
N SER A 61 -16.95 13.33 -21.80
CA SER A 61 -18.08 14.21 -21.51
C SER A 61 -18.66 13.97 -20.11
N LYS A 62 -19.11 15.04 -19.44
CA LYS A 62 -19.66 14.98 -18.07
C LYS A 62 -20.88 14.05 -17.94
N TRP A 63 -21.67 13.87 -19.01
CA TRP A 63 -22.85 12.99 -18.98
C TRP A 63 -22.52 11.50 -19.11
N GLN A 64 -21.22 11.17 -19.22
CA GLN A 64 -20.68 9.82 -19.16
C GLN A 64 -19.92 9.55 -17.85
N GLN A 65 -20.05 10.47 -16.88
CA GLN A 65 -19.40 10.41 -15.58
C GLN A 65 -20.47 10.43 -14.49
N PHE A 66 -20.28 9.61 -13.46
CA PHE A 66 -21.26 9.40 -12.40
C PHE A 66 -20.58 9.42 -11.02
N ASP A 67 -21.10 10.22 -10.12
CA ASP A 67 -20.72 10.28 -8.72
C ASP A 67 -21.37 9.11 -7.99
N LEU A 68 -20.55 8.18 -7.49
CA LEU A 68 -20.95 7.10 -6.59
C LEU A 68 -20.94 7.63 -5.16
N MET A 69 -22.09 7.60 -4.50
CA MET A 69 -22.25 8.05 -3.11
C MET A 69 -22.84 6.93 -2.27
N TYR A 70 -22.29 6.70 -1.08
CA TYR A 70 -22.75 5.72 -0.12
C TYR A 70 -23.93 6.30 0.66
N GLU A 71 -25.06 5.60 0.62
CA GLU A 71 -26.33 6.09 1.20
C GLU A 71 -26.72 5.31 2.47
N GLY A 72 -25.83 4.43 2.97
CA GLY A 72 -26.08 3.56 4.12
C GLY A 72 -26.50 2.14 3.76
N ASP A 73 -26.45 1.23 4.74
CA ASP A 73 -26.89 -0.17 4.65
C ASP A 73 -26.35 -0.98 3.45
N GLY A 74 -25.14 -0.66 2.97
CA GLY A 74 -24.54 -1.33 1.82
C GLY A 74 -25.12 -0.91 0.46
N TYR A 75 -25.81 0.23 0.38
CA TYR A 75 -26.39 0.77 -0.85
C TYR A 75 -25.80 2.12 -1.25
N TYR A 76 -25.80 2.35 -2.56
CA TYR A 76 -25.22 3.53 -3.18
C TYR A 76 -26.21 4.23 -4.11
N SER A 77 -26.04 5.54 -4.31
CA SER A 77 -26.61 6.24 -5.45
C SER A 77 -25.54 6.46 -6.53
N LEU A 78 -25.97 6.52 -7.79
CA LEU A 78 -25.14 6.86 -8.94
C LEU A 78 -25.69 8.13 -9.57
N ARG A 79 -25.02 9.27 -9.40
CA ARG A 79 -25.53 10.58 -9.81
C ARG A 79 -24.75 11.13 -10.99
N SER A 80 -25.42 11.52 -12.07
CA SER A 80 -24.75 12.06 -13.26
C SER A 80 -23.98 13.34 -12.91
N ALA A 81 -22.68 13.38 -13.24
CA ALA A 81 -21.83 14.56 -13.02
C ALA A 81 -22.25 15.78 -13.87
N ASN A 82 -23.10 15.57 -14.89
CA ASN A 82 -23.62 16.65 -15.74
C ASN A 82 -24.86 17.34 -15.15
N SER A 83 -25.72 16.59 -14.46
CA SER A 83 -27.05 17.05 -14.03
C SER A 83 -27.28 16.98 -12.51
N GLY A 84 -26.44 16.26 -11.77
CA GLY A 84 -26.63 15.94 -10.35
C GLY A 84 -27.74 14.93 -10.06
N LYS A 85 -28.42 14.42 -11.09
CA LYS A 85 -29.57 13.51 -10.97
C LYS A 85 -29.13 12.06 -10.82
N ALA A 86 -29.88 11.26 -10.05
CA ALA A 86 -29.56 9.86 -9.80
C ALA A 86 -30.08 8.94 -10.92
N LEU A 87 -29.38 7.83 -11.15
CA LEU A 87 -29.90 6.70 -11.91
C LEU A 87 -31.07 6.07 -11.16
N ASP A 88 -32.17 5.86 -11.89
CA ASP A 88 -33.49 5.59 -11.37
C ASP A 88 -34.18 4.51 -12.23
N VAL A 89 -34.72 3.48 -11.59
CA VAL A 89 -35.59 2.52 -12.28
C VAL A 89 -36.93 3.18 -12.58
N LYS A 90 -37.20 3.42 -13.87
CA LYS A 90 -38.37 4.18 -14.32
C LYS A 90 -39.66 3.64 -13.71
N ALA A 91 -40.43 4.57 -13.13
CA ALA A 91 -41.74 4.32 -12.53
C ALA A 91 -41.75 3.24 -11.44
N HIS A 92 -40.63 3.05 -10.72
CA HIS A 92 -40.50 2.04 -9.67
C HIS A 92 -40.87 0.62 -10.16
N SER A 93 -40.62 0.32 -11.44
CA SER A 93 -40.98 -0.98 -11.97
C SER A 93 -40.14 -2.08 -11.33
N THR A 94 -40.74 -3.24 -11.10
CA THR A 94 -40.03 -4.49 -10.74
C THR A 94 -39.89 -5.44 -11.92
N ALA A 95 -40.34 -5.05 -13.13
CA ALA A 95 -40.29 -5.89 -14.31
C ALA A 95 -38.92 -5.84 -15.01
N SER A 96 -38.46 -7.00 -15.52
CA SER A 96 -37.31 -7.05 -16.44
C SER A 96 -37.62 -6.27 -17.71
N GLY A 97 -36.64 -5.50 -18.21
CA GLY A 97 -36.80 -4.63 -19.37
C GLY A 97 -37.23 -3.21 -19.04
N ALA A 98 -37.47 -2.87 -17.78
CA ALA A 98 -37.71 -1.47 -17.40
C ALA A 98 -36.46 -0.63 -17.65
N ASP A 99 -36.66 0.56 -18.23
CA ASP A 99 -35.59 1.52 -18.54
C ASP A 99 -34.96 2.06 -17.25
N ILE A 100 -33.62 2.20 -17.26
CA ILE A 100 -32.92 3.04 -16.29
C ILE A 100 -32.87 4.46 -16.88
N ILE A 101 -33.31 5.44 -16.09
CA ILE A 101 -33.34 6.86 -16.45
C ILE A 101 -32.52 7.66 -15.44
N GLN A 102 -32.23 8.93 -15.73
CA GLN A 102 -31.89 9.88 -14.67
C GLN A 102 -33.15 10.56 -14.12
N TYR A 103 -33.18 10.79 -12.82
CA TYR A 103 -34.25 11.55 -12.16
C TYR A 103 -33.71 12.31 -10.94
N THR A 104 -34.42 13.35 -10.52
CA THR A 104 -34.12 14.07 -9.27
C THR A 104 -33.97 13.07 -8.12
N PHE A 105 -32.81 13.11 -7.45
CA PHE A 105 -32.55 12.23 -6.32
C PHE A 105 -33.47 12.58 -5.15
N ARG A 106 -34.15 11.57 -4.61
CA ARG A 106 -35.06 11.66 -3.45
C ARG A 106 -34.75 10.60 -2.39
N GLY A 107 -33.73 9.76 -2.60
CA GLY A 107 -33.38 8.67 -1.68
C GLY A 107 -34.31 7.46 -1.73
N ASN A 108 -35.20 7.38 -2.72
CA ASN A 108 -36.11 6.24 -2.88
C ASN A 108 -35.36 4.98 -3.30
N ASP A 109 -35.84 3.79 -2.91
CA ASP A 109 -35.17 2.51 -3.19
C ASP A 109 -34.92 2.23 -4.68
N ASN A 110 -35.73 2.78 -5.59
CA ASN A 110 -35.54 2.64 -7.03
C ASN A 110 -34.34 3.45 -7.58
N GLN A 111 -33.73 4.28 -6.73
CA GLN A 111 -32.52 5.08 -6.99
C GLN A 111 -31.29 4.54 -6.26
N LEU A 112 -31.46 3.46 -5.50
CA LEU A 112 -30.42 2.86 -4.66
C LEU A 112 -29.96 1.52 -5.24
N TRP A 113 -28.65 1.31 -5.19
CA TRP A 113 -27.97 0.23 -5.88
C TRP A 113 -27.01 -0.51 -4.94
N LYS A 114 -27.09 -1.83 -4.93
CA LYS A 114 -26.08 -2.68 -4.31
C LYS A 114 -25.03 -3.04 -5.34
N LEU A 115 -23.77 -2.75 -5.03
CA LEU A 115 -22.63 -3.19 -5.83
C LEU A 115 -22.15 -4.52 -5.27
N ASN A 116 -22.21 -5.59 -6.06
CA ASN A 116 -21.58 -6.85 -5.67
C ASN A 116 -20.33 -7.06 -6.50
N ASP A 117 -19.19 -7.17 -5.82
CA ASP A 117 -17.92 -7.56 -6.43
C ASP A 117 -18.05 -8.96 -7.06
N ARG A 118 -17.48 -9.10 -8.26
CA ARG A 118 -17.37 -10.35 -9.03
C ARG A 118 -15.92 -10.71 -9.36
N GLY A 119 -14.97 -10.01 -8.74
CA GLY A 119 -13.53 -10.15 -8.97
C GLY A 119 -13.07 -9.44 -10.22
N ASN A 120 -11.74 -9.31 -10.37
CA ASN A 120 -11.08 -8.72 -11.54
C ASN A 120 -11.57 -7.28 -11.87
N GLY A 121 -12.05 -6.53 -10.86
CA GLY A 121 -12.52 -5.15 -11.01
C GLY A 121 -13.91 -4.99 -11.66
N TYR A 122 -14.72 -6.05 -11.70
CA TYR A 122 -16.09 -5.99 -12.23
C TYR A 122 -17.15 -6.20 -11.15
N TYR A 123 -18.23 -5.46 -11.27
CA TYR A 123 -19.36 -5.46 -10.34
C TYR A 123 -20.67 -5.74 -11.06
N THR A 124 -21.58 -6.44 -10.39
CA THR A 124 -23.01 -6.35 -10.74
C THR A 124 -23.62 -5.18 -9.98
N ILE A 125 -24.44 -4.38 -10.65
CA ILE A 125 -25.18 -3.26 -10.05
C ILE A 125 -26.63 -3.71 -9.88
N ILE A 126 -27.06 -3.93 -8.64
CA ILE A 126 -28.38 -4.50 -8.32
C ILE A 126 -29.29 -3.44 -7.74
N SER A 127 -30.48 -3.26 -8.30
CA SER A 127 -31.48 -2.34 -7.73
C SER A 127 -31.92 -2.82 -6.36
N LYS A 128 -31.90 -1.92 -5.36
CA LYS A 128 -32.47 -2.17 -4.03
C LYS A 128 -33.97 -2.49 -4.12
N HIS A 129 -34.67 -1.76 -4.99
CA HIS A 129 -36.12 -1.88 -5.13
C HIS A 129 -36.60 -3.22 -5.68
N SER A 130 -35.95 -3.73 -6.75
CA SER A 130 -36.43 -4.90 -7.49
C SER A 130 -35.55 -6.15 -7.34
N GLY A 131 -34.34 -6.01 -6.79
CA GLY A 131 -33.33 -7.08 -6.77
C GLY A 131 -32.78 -7.45 -8.15
N LYS A 132 -33.10 -6.69 -9.20
CA LYS A 132 -32.66 -6.94 -10.58
C LYS A 132 -31.36 -6.20 -10.90
N ALA A 133 -30.58 -6.76 -11.82
CA ALA A 133 -29.30 -6.19 -12.24
C ALA A 133 -29.48 -5.16 -13.35
N MET A 134 -28.61 -4.14 -13.40
CA MET A 134 -28.42 -3.37 -14.63
C MET A 134 -27.90 -4.29 -15.74
N ASP A 135 -28.43 -4.12 -16.94
CA ASP A 135 -28.23 -4.98 -18.10
C ASP A 135 -28.12 -4.12 -19.36
N VAL A 136 -27.02 -4.27 -20.10
CA VAL A 136 -26.96 -3.76 -21.47
C VAL A 136 -27.86 -4.62 -22.34
N TRP A 137 -29.03 -4.07 -22.66
CA TRP A 137 -30.16 -4.85 -23.16
C TRP A 137 -29.84 -5.56 -24.47
N GLY A 138 -30.26 -6.82 -24.56
CA GLY A 138 -29.99 -7.68 -25.72
C GLY A 138 -28.50 -8.00 -25.91
N ARG A 139 -27.64 -7.76 -24.90
CA ARG A 139 -26.18 -8.00 -24.97
C ARG A 139 -25.49 -7.26 -26.12
N SER A 140 -26.11 -6.16 -26.58
CA SER A 140 -25.62 -5.38 -27.73
C SER A 140 -24.27 -4.72 -27.43
N THR A 141 -23.37 -4.67 -28.42
CA THR A 141 -22.09 -3.94 -28.35
C THR A 141 -22.14 -2.58 -29.06
N LYS A 142 -23.29 -2.22 -29.63
CA LYS A 142 -23.50 -0.96 -30.36
C LYS A 142 -23.68 0.22 -29.41
N SER A 143 -23.14 1.38 -29.78
CA SER A 143 -23.49 2.66 -29.15
C SER A 143 -24.99 2.91 -29.28
N GLY A 144 -25.61 3.45 -28.23
CA GLY A 144 -27.05 3.69 -28.16
C GLY A 144 -27.86 2.50 -27.65
N ALA A 145 -27.22 1.37 -27.31
CA ALA A 145 -27.94 0.28 -26.66
C ALA A 145 -28.40 0.71 -25.26
N ALA A 146 -29.68 0.49 -24.96
CA ALA A 146 -30.28 0.87 -23.70
C ALA A 146 -29.73 0.04 -22.53
N ILE A 147 -29.58 0.67 -21.37
CA ILE A 147 -29.31 -0.01 -20.11
C ILE A 147 -30.63 -0.09 -19.34
N ARG A 148 -31.02 -1.32 -19.02
CA ARG A 148 -32.31 -1.67 -18.40
C ARG A 148 -32.07 -2.52 -17.17
N GLN A 149 -33.08 -2.71 -16.34
CA GLN A 149 -33.01 -3.77 -15.33
C GLN A 149 -33.36 -5.13 -15.94
N GLY A 150 -32.69 -6.20 -15.51
CA GLY A 150 -32.93 -7.56 -15.96
C GLY A 150 -32.67 -8.60 -14.85
N THR A 151 -33.18 -9.81 -15.05
CA THR A 151 -32.87 -10.94 -14.17
C THR A 151 -31.35 -11.15 -14.13
N LEU A 152 -30.77 -11.27 -12.94
CA LEU A 152 -29.33 -11.48 -12.79
C LEU A 152 -28.92 -12.84 -13.38
N THR A 153 -28.00 -12.81 -14.33
CA THR A 153 -27.42 -13.98 -15.02
C THR A 153 -25.91 -14.09 -14.86
N ASN A 154 -25.25 -13.06 -14.29
CA ASN A 154 -23.79 -12.91 -14.21
C ASN A 154 -23.06 -12.98 -15.57
N LYS A 155 -23.77 -12.79 -16.69
CA LYS A 155 -23.16 -12.66 -18.02
C LYS A 155 -22.48 -11.30 -18.17
N ASP A 156 -21.52 -11.20 -19.09
CA ASP A 156 -20.68 -10.00 -19.23
C ASP A 156 -21.43 -8.69 -19.52
N ASN A 157 -22.66 -8.72 -20.05
CA ASN A 157 -23.49 -7.52 -20.22
C ASN A 157 -24.13 -6.97 -18.94
N GLN A 158 -23.96 -7.67 -17.82
CA GLN A 158 -24.38 -7.27 -16.48
C GLN A 158 -23.17 -7.05 -15.54
N LEU A 159 -21.95 -7.07 -16.10
CA LEU A 159 -20.71 -6.84 -15.38
C LEU A 159 -20.14 -5.48 -15.80
N PHE A 160 -19.90 -4.62 -14.81
CA PHE A 160 -19.48 -3.24 -15.02
C PHE A 160 -18.19 -2.94 -14.26
N ARG A 161 -17.27 -2.25 -14.93
CA ARG A 161 -16.03 -1.73 -14.34
C ARG A 161 -16.20 -0.25 -14.04
N PHE A 162 -15.80 0.16 -12.85
CA PHE A 162 -15.78 1.56 -12.44
C PHE A 162 -14.36 2.12 -12.58
N GLU A 163 -14.17 3.19 -13.34
CA GLU A 163 -12.89 3.88 -13.52
C GLU A 163 -12.99 5.31 -12.99
N SER A 164 -12.15 5.69 -12.02
CA SER A 164 -12.25 7.01 -11.38
C SER A 164 -11.86 8.14 -12.35
N VAL A 165 -12.61 9.24 -12.33
CA VAL A 165 -12.40 10.43 -13.17
C VAL A 165 -11.37 11.40 -12.57
N ASP A 166 -11.27 11.47 -11.23
CA ASP A 166 -10.36 12.40 -10.54
C ASP A 166 -8.90 11.92 -10.53
N GLY A 167 -8.61 10.79 -11.19
CA GLY A 167 -7.28 10.30 -11.54
C GLY A 167 -7.00 10.49 -13.04
N GLY A 168 -6.47 11.64 -13.43
CA GLY A 168 -6.18 11.93 -14.84
C GLY A 168 -5.02 11.13 -15.44
N SER A 169 -5.37 10.20 -16.33
CA SER A 169 -4.63 9.63 -17.48
C SER A 169 -3.33 8.83 -17.28
N SER A 170 -3.43 7.50 -17.38
CA SER A 170 -2.88 6.73 -18.51
C SER A 170 -3.60 5.38 -18.64
N GLY A 171 -3.78 4.91 -19.88
CA GLY A 171 -4.69 3.85 -20.26
C GLY A 171 -4.34 2.45 -19.76
N GLY A 172 -5.40 1.64 -19.63
CA GLY A 172 -5.39 0.18 -19.69
C GLY A 172 -4.43 -0.55 -18.75
N SER A 173 -4.86 -0.82 -17.52
CA SER A 173 -4.67 -2.13 -16.86
C SER A 173 -5.48 -2.17 -15.56
N THR A 174 -6.14 -3.30 -15.32
CA THR A 174 -6.47 -3.90 -14.01
C THR A 174 -6.40 -3.01 -12.75
N GLY A 175 -7.51 -2.96 -12.01
CA GLY A 175 -7.62 -2.63 -10.57
C GLY A 175 -6.39 -2.02 -9.89
N GLY A 176 -6.50 -0.73 -9.59
CA GLY A 176 -5.46 0.09 -8.98
C GLY A 176 -5.45 1.45 -9.67
N GLN A 177 -5.29 2.55 -8.92
CA GLN A 177 -4.84 3.80 -9.55
C GLN A 177 -3.65 3.45 -10.45
N PRO A 178 -3.57 3.91 -11.71
CA PRO A 178 -2.40 3.62 -12.55
C PRO A 178 -1.17 4.10 -11.80
N ARG A 179 -0.40 3.13 -11.29
CA ARG A 179 0.82 3.38 -10.54
C ARG A 179 1.75 4.12 -11.48
N SER A 180 2.21 5.30 -11.07
CA SER A 180 3.26 6.01 -11.82
C SER A 180 4.39 5.02 -12.15
N ASP A 181 4.83 4.96 -13.40
CA ASP A 181 6.00 4.19 -13.81
C ASP A 181 7.30 4.99 -13.64
N LYS A 182 7.17 6.26 -13.23
CA LYS A 182 8.26 7.21 -13.01
C LYS A 182 8.46 7.48 -11.52
N ALA A 183 9.73 7.42 -11.10
CA ALA A 183 10.13 7.84 -9.77
C ALA A 183 9.85 9.34 -9.57
N ASP A 184 9.23 9.66 -8.44
CA ASP A 184 9.02 11.00 -7.94
C ASP A 184 9.94 11.25 -6.73
N GLY A 185 9.63 12.26 -5.92
CA GLY A 185 10.45 12.61 -4.79
C GLY A 185 11.87 13.04 -5.18
N PHE A 186 12.82 12.85 -4.26
CA PHE A 186 14.24 13.06 -4.58
C PHE A 186 14.75 12.07 -5.63
N ALA A 187 14.17 10.87 -5.74
CA ALA A 187 14.56 9.89 -6.76
C ALA A 187 14.21 10.35 -8.19
N GLY A 188 13.26 11.28 -8.35
CA GLY A 188 12.88 11.90 -9.63
C GLY A 188 13.75 13.09 -10.06
N GLN A 189 14.59 13.64 -9.18
CA GLN A 189 15.47 14.77 -9.50
C GLN A 189 16.73 14.33 -10.26
N ASN A 190 17.51 15.29 -10.78
CA ASN A 190 18.87 15.06 -11.28
C ASN A 190 19.00 13.95 -12.36
N GLY A 191 18.07 13.89 -13.31
CA GLY A 191 18.02 12.84 -14.34
C GLY A 191 17.11 11.66 -14.00
N GLY A 192 16.58 11.61 -12.78
CA GLY A 192 15.59 10.64 -12.33
C GLY A 192 16.14 9.23 -12.10
N THR A 193 15.27 8.33 -11.65
CA THR A 193 15.58 6.92 -11.43
C THR A 193 14.86 6.08 -12.49
N THR A 194 15.62 5.40 -13.33
CA THR A 194 15.12 4.66 -14.50
C THR A 194 15.30 3.15 -14.38
N GLY A 195 16.08 2.70 -13.39
CA GLY A 195 16.32 1.29 -13.12
C GLY A 195 16.92 0.56 -14.33
N GLY A 196 16.27 -0.53 -14.72
CA GLY A 196 16.66 -1.37 -15.84
C GLY A 196 16.18 -0.91 -17.22
N LYS A 197 15.65 0.31 -17.36
CA LYS A 197 15.13 0.83 -18.65
C LYS A 197 16.17 0.67 -19.77
N GLY A 198 15.73 0.18 -20.92
CA GLY A 198 16.59 -0.16 -22.07
C GLY A 198 17.28 -1.52 -21.96
N GLY A 199 17.19 -2.18 -20.81
CA GLY A 199 17.67 -3.54 -20.57
C GLY A 199 16.67 -4.63 -20.96
N LYS A 200 17.14 -5.88 -20.95
CA LYS A 200 16.28 -7.05 -21.19
C LYS A 200 15.35 -7.28 -20.00
N THR A 201 14.10 -7.64 -20.28
CA THR A 201 13.19 -8.19 -19.27
C THR A 201 13.44 -9.69 -19.07
N VAL A 202 13.62 -10.11 -17.82
CA VAL A 202 13.83 -11.51 -17.43
C VAL A 202 12.87 -11.87 -16.30
N THR A 203 12.14 -12.97 -16.47
CA THR A 203 11.31 -13.54 -15.39
C THR A 203 12.10 -14.62 -14.69
N VAL A 204 12.23 -14.53 -13.37
CA VAL A 204 12.96 -15.50 -12.54
C VAL A 204 12.00 -16.43 -11.81
N ASN A 205 12.35 -17.70 -11.66
CA ASN A 205 11.48 -18.71 -11.05
C ASN A 205 12.03 -19.33 -9.77
N SER A 206 13.26 -18.98 -9.39
CA SER A 206 13.94 -19.48 -8.20
C SER A 206 14.83 -18.39 -7.58
N CYS A 207 15.23 -18.57 -6.32
CA CYS A 207 16.20 -17.67 -5.70
C CYS A 207 17.56 -17.68 -6.42
N GLY A 208 17.97 -18.82 -6.97
CA GLY A 208 19.21 -18.94 -7.76
C GLY A 208 19.17 -18.07 -9.01
N GLU A 209 18.07 -18.13 -9.77
CA GLU A 209 17.86 -17.28 -10.95
C GLU A 209 17.78 -15.79 -10.59
N LEU A 210 17.07 -15.45 -9.51
CA LEU A 210 17.02 -14.08 -8.98
C LEU A 210 18.44 -13.58 -8.67
N LYS A 211 19.21 -14.34 -7.89
CA LYS A 211 20.59 -13.98 -7.51
C LYS A 211 21.48 -13.81 -8.75
N SER A 212 21.37 -14.68 -9.74
CA SER A 212 22.13 -14.57 -10.99
C SER A 212 21.74 -13.31 -11.79
N ALA A 213 20.44 -13.03 -11.92
CA ALA A 213 19.94 -11.85 -12.63
C ALA A 213 20.36 -10.53 -11.96
N LEU A 214 20.30 -10.46 -10.62
CA LEU A 214 20.67 -9.26 -9.86
C LEU A 214 22.14 -8.86 -10.04
N ASN A 215 23.06 -9.82 -10.17
CA ASN A 215 24.50 -9.59 -10.27
C ASN A 215 25.00 -9.18 -11.66
N LYS A 216 24.16 -9.32 -12.70
CA LYS A 216 24.54 -8.98 -14.08
C LYS A 216 24.87 -7.51 -14.23
N SER A 217 25.92 -7.19 -15.00
CA SER A 217 26.35 -5.81 -15.21
C SER A 217 25.43 -5.06 -16.15
N GLU A 218 24.80 -5.75 -17.10
CA GLU A 218 23.84 -5.13 -18.03
C GLU A 218 22.58 -4.63 -17.31
N PRO A 219 21.92 -3.57 -17.82
CA PRO A 219 20.62 -3.16 -17.32
C PRO A 219 19.58 -4.28 -17.47
N LEU A 220 18.75 -4.50 -16.45
CA LEU A 220 17.70 -5.53 -16.49
C LEU A 220 16.41 -5.10 -15.80
N ILE A 221 15.28 -5.52 -16.37
CA ILE A 221 13.99 -5.57 -15.71
C ILE A 221 13.77 -7.02 -15.24
N ILE A 222 13.89 -7.26 -13.94
CA ILE A 222 13.79 -8.57 -13.31
C ILE A 222 12.39 -8.73 -12.73
N GLN A 223 11.63 -9.66 -13.28
CA GLN A 223 10.25 -9.94 -12.88
C GLN A 223 10.19 -11.13 -11.92
N ILE A 224 9.62 -10.89 -10.74
CA ILE A 224 9.31 -11.90 -9.74
C ILE A 224 7.86 -12.36 -9.97
N PRO A 225 7.59 -13.65 -10.19
CA PRO A 225 6.24 -14.16 -10.44
C PRO A 225 5.33 -13.96 -9.21
N ASP A 226 4.01 -14.08 -9.39
CA ASP A 226 3.00 -13.97 -8.33
C ASP A 226 3.00 -15.18 -7.37
N LYS A 227 4.16 -15.44 -6.78
CA LYS A 227 4.45 -16.52 -5.84
C LYS A 227 5.66 -16.17 -4.97
N THR A 228 5.91 -17.00 -3.98
CA THR A 228 7.11 -16.92 -3.14
C THR A 228 8.32 -17.55 -3.82
N LEU A 229 9.42 -16.79 -3.88
CA LEU A 229 10.77 -17.28 -4.07
C LEU A 229 11.41 -17.45 -2.68
N ASP A 230 11.61 -18.69 -2.25
CA ASP A 230 12.31 -18.99 -1.00
C ASP A 230 13.81 -18.91 -1.22
N CYS A 231 14.44 -17.93 -0.57
CA CYS A 231 15.87 -17.68 -0.59
C CYS A 231 16.59 -18.20 0.66
N ARG A 232 15.92 -18.96 1.53
CA ARG A 232 16.57 -19.48 2.72
C ARG A 232 17.49 -20.66 2.39
N THR A 233 18.61 -20.73 3.07
CA THR A 233 19.60 -21.82 2.98
C THR A 233 19.39 -22.84 4.10
N ALA A 234 20.27 -23.83 4.17
CA ALA A 234 20.44 -24.60 5.40
C ALA A 234 20.80 -23.67 6.58
N ASN A 235 20.37 -24.05 7.79
CA ASN A 235 20.65 -23.31 9.01
C ASN A 235 22.15 -23.25 9.30
N ARG A 236 22.67 -22.04 9.53
CA ARG A 236 24.06 -21.80 9.94
C ARG A 236 24.08 -21.37 11.40
N LYS A 237 25.00 -21.93 12.18
CA LYS A 237 25.20 -21.55 13.59
C LYS A 237 25.63 -20.09 13.69
N GLN A 238 25.06 -19.38 14.66
CA GLN A 238 25.34 -17.97 14.96
C GLN A 238 25.35 -17.78 16.47
N GLN A 239 26.44 -17.24 17.01
CA GLN A 239 26.48 -16.87 18.43
C GLN A 239 25.69 -15.58 18.65
N ALA A 240 24.90 -15.55 19.71
CA ALA A 240 24.04 -14.43 20.06
C ALA A 240 23.93 -14.24 21.58
N CYS A 241 23.68 -13.02 21.98
CA CYS A 241 23.40 -12.64 23.36
C CYS A 241 21.91 -12.85 23.65
N LYS A 242 21.60 -13.50 24.77
CA LYS A 242 20.23 -13.69 25.25
C LYS A 242 19.82 -12.48 26.09
N VAL A 243 18.93 -11.64 25.59
CA VAL A 243 18.53 -10.38 26.22
C VAL A 243 17.12 -10.53 26.78
N LYS A 244 16.94 -10.29 28.09
CA LYS A 244 15.64 -10.41 28.74
C LYS A 244 14.79 -9.19 28.40
N CYS A 245 13.56 -9.42 27.97
CA CYS A 245 12.60 -8.36 27.72
C CYS A 245 12.16 -7.73 29.04
N SER A 246 12.21 -6.40 29.12
CA SER A 246 11.85 -5.66 30.34
C SER A 246 10.43 -6.01 30.79
N GLY A 247 10.26 -6.29 32.09
CA GLY A 247 8.97 -6.62 32.70
C GLY A 247 8.31 -7.91 32.22
N LYS A 248 9.01 -8.78 31.46
CA LYS A 248 8.42 -9.96 30.81
C LYS A 248 9.27 -11.21 31.04
N ASN A 249 8.61 -12.38 31.05
CA ASN A 249 9.29 -13.67 30.91
C ASN A 249 9.48 -14.04 29.42
N LYS A 250 10.10 -13.12 28.68
CA LYS A 250 10.39 -13.25 27.24
C LYS A 250 11.82 -12.82 26.98
N TYR A 251 12.42 -13.36 25.92
CA TYR A 251 13.77 -13.02 25.50
C TYR A 251 13.79 -12.66 24.04
N THR A 252 14.67 -11.72 23.69
CA THR A 252 15.16 -11.52 22.33
C THR A 252 16.62 -11.97 22.26
N TYR A 253 17.11 -12.20 21.04
CA TYR A 253 18.48 -12.59 20.80
C TYR A 253 19.13 -11.59 19.87
N ARG A 254 20.36 -11.17 20.19
CA ARG A 254 21.08 -10.14 19.43
C ARG A 254 22.49 -10.60 19.12
N ILE A 255 22.93 -10.40 17.88
CA ILE A 255 24.30 -10.67 17.48
C ILE A 255 25.18 -9.46 17.88
N PRO A 256 26.30 -9.65 18.59
CA PRO A 256 27.30 -8.59 18.72
C PRO A 256 27.91 -8.26 17.36
N THR A 257 27.79 -7.01 16.91
CA THR A 257 28.31 -6.55 15.61
C THR A 257 29.61 -5.77 15.71
N THR A 258 30.07 -5.51 16.94
CA THR A 258 31.35 -4.87 17.27
C THR A 258 31.99 -5.59 18.46
N ASN A 259 32.97 -4.97 19.13
CA ASN A 259 33.60 -5.50 20.35
C ASN A 259 32.68 -5.47 21.60
N GLN A 260 31.37 -5.29 21.42
CA GLN A 260 30.38 -5.30 22.49
C GLN A 260 30.29 -6.68 23.16
N SER A 261 30.30 -6.66 24.49
CA SER A 261 29.96 -7.83 25.30
C SER A 261 28.43 -8.04 25.35
N CYS A 262 27.98 -9.23 25.76
CA CYS A 262 26.54 -9.43 25.94
C CYS A 262 25.95 -8.55 27.05
N ARG A 263 26.72 -8.18 28.08
CA ARG A 263 26.28 -7.18 29.07
C ARG A 263 26.04 -5.81 28.44
N ASP A 264 26.89 -5.37 27.51
CA ASP A 264 26.69 -4.10 26.78
C ASP A 264 25.42 -4.11 25.94
N LEU A 265 25.00 -5.29 25.47
CA LEU A 265 23.75 -5.50 24.73
C LEU A 265 22.53 -5.77 25.62
N GLY A 266 22.69 -5.72 26.94
CA GLY A 266 21.60 -5.87 27.92
C GLY A 266 21.35 -7.30 28.43
N SER A 267 22.27 -8.24 28.21
CA SER A 267 22.23 -9.56 28.85
C SER A 267 22.69 -9.49 30.31
N SER A 268 22.27 -10.46 31.13
CA SER A 268 22.67 -10.57 32.53
C SER A 268 24.12 -11.05 32.74
N ASN A 269 24.74 -11.63 31.72
CA ASN A 269 26.12 -12.09 31.72
C ASN A 269 26.71 -11.98 30.29
N ASN A 270 28.00 -12.31 30.15
CA ASN A 270 28.73 -12.24 28.88
C ASN A 270 28.66 -13.53 28.04
N SER A 271 27.91 -14.54 28.47
CA SER A 271 27.80 -15.80 27.76
C SER A 271 26.91 -15.67 26.53
N THR A 272 27.35 -16.25 25.42
CA THR A 272 26.55 -16.37 24.21
C THR A 272 25.76 -17.68 24.18
N VAL A 273 24.71 -17.71 23.38
CA VAL A 273 23.96 -18.92 23.03
C VAL A 273 24.00 -19.12 21.53
N THR A 274 23.98 -20.39 21.10
CA THR A 274 23.89 -20.71 19.68
C THR A 274 22.46 -20.52 19.18
N LYS A 275 22.32 -19.69 18.15
CA LYS A 275 21.14 -19.51 17.31
C LYS A 275 21.45 -19.90 15.88
N TYR A 276 20.44 -19.83 15.03
CA TYR A 276 20.55 -20.20 13.63
C TYR A 276 20.07 -19.06 12.75
N ARG A 277 20.76 -18.90 11.63
CA ARG A 277 20.39 -17.98 10.56
C ARG A 277 20.48 -18.66 9.21
N ASN A 278 19.60 -18.31 8.29
CA ASN A 278 19.48 -19.02 7.00
C ASN A 278 19.15 -18.10 5.82
N GLU A 279 19.34 -16.80 5.96
CA GLU A 279 19.12 -15.83 4.91
C GLU A 279 20.19 -15.91 3.80
N THR A 280 19.80 -15.62 2.55
CA THR A 280 20.74 -15.45 1.43
C THR A 280 20.98 -13.96 1.19
N ARG A 281 22.25 -13.56 1.12
CA ARG A 281 22.63 -12.22 0.64
C ARG A 281 22.50 -12.13 -0.88
N LEU A 282 21.71 -11.17 -1.34
CA LEU A 282 21.40 -10.88 -2.74
C LEU A 282 22.09 -9.57 -3.13
N ASN A 283 23.30 -9.68 -3.68
CA ASN A 283 24.00 -8.52 -4.23
C ASN A 283 23.33 -8.08 -5.53
N VAL A 284 23.12 -6.77 -5.66
CA VAL A 284 22.47 -6.16 -6.83
C VAL A 284 23.49 -5.27 -7.52
N ALA A 285 23.61 -5.36 -8.84
CA ALA A 285 24.38 -4.42 -9.65
C ALA A 285 23.54 -3.17 -9.99
N SER A 286 24.17 -2.09 -10.44
CA SER A 286 23.45 -0.88 -10.89
C SER A 286 22.50 -1.16 -12.07
N ASN A 287 21.58 -0.22 -12.34
CA ASN A 287 20.65 -0.25 -13.46
C ASN A 287 19.71 -1.46 -13.43
N LYS A 288 18.97 -1.63 -12.34
CA LYS A 288 18.04 -2.74 -12.15
C LYS A 288 16.65 -2.22 -11.81
N THR A 289 15.65 -2.79 -12.45
CA THR A 289 14.26 -2.75 -11.99
C THR A 289 13.90 -4.14 -11.53
N ILE A 290 13.55 -4.31 -10.27
CA ILE A 290 13.12 -5.58 -9.69
C ILE A 290 11.64 -5.41 -9.35
N VAL A 291 10.78 -6.16 -10.03
CA VAL A 291 9.33 -5.92 -9.99
C VAL A 291 8.57 -7.23 -9.77
N GLY A 292 7.63 -7.25 -8.84
CA GLY A 292 6.67 -8.36 -8.72
C GLY A 292 5.53 -8.25 -9.71
N LEU A 293 5.10 -9.40 -10.24
CA LEU A 293 4.03 -9.51 -11.24
C LEU A 293 2.62 -9.53 -10.62
N GLY A 294 2.52 -9.65 -9.29
CA GLY A 294 1.24 -9.61 -8.59
C GLY A 294 1.41 -9.48 -7.07
N PRO A 295 0.30 -9.45 -6.32
CA PRO A 295 0.29 -9.13 -4.90
C PRO A 295 0.94 -10.22 -4.02
N LYS A 296 1.11 -11.44 -4.53
CA LYS A 296 1.76 -12.58 -3.85
C LYS A 296 3.24 -12.70 -4.20
N SER A 297 3.78 -11.88 -5.10
CA SER A 297 5.22 -11.84 -5.38
C SER A 297 5.99 -11.58 -4.09
N THR A 298 6.79 -12.58 -3.68
CA THR A 298 7.48 -12.55 -2.38
C THR A 298 8.89 -13.09 -2.51
N VAL A 299 9.86 -12.43 -1.86
CA VAL A 299 11.22 -12.92 -1.63
C VAL A 299 11.36 -13.20 -0.14
N ARG A 300 11.39 -14.50 0.20
CA ARG A 300 11.46 -14.97 1.58
C ARG A 300 12.91 -15.27 1.96
N GLY A 301 13.43 -14.66 3.02
CA GLY A 301 14.80 -14.88 3.50
C GLY A 301 15.91 -14.38 2.56
N GLY A 302 15.59 -13.50 1.60
CA GLY A 302 16.57 -12.84 0.74
C GLY A 302 16.87 -11.43 1.27
N SER A 303 18.12 -11.19 1.66
CA SER A 303 18.59 -9.89 2.13
C SER A 303 19.34 -9.16 1.02
N PHE A 304 18.81 -8.03 0.55
CA PHE A 304 19.36 -7.30 -0.59
C PHE A 304 20.48 -6.37 -0.17
N ASN A 305 21.55 -6.35 -0.97
CA ASN A 305 22.69 -5.47 -0.78
C ASN A 305 22.92 -4.63 -2.04
N VAL A 306 22.76 -3.32 -1.90
CA VAL A 306 22.87 -2.36 -3.01
C VAL A 306 24.01 -1.35 -2.80
N ASP A 307 24.94 -1.66 -1.90
CA ASP A 307 26.06 -0.78 -1.55
C ASP A 307 26.87 -0.31 -2.76
N GLY A 308 27.08 1.01 -2.83
CA GLY A 308 27.83 1.71 -3.87
C GLY A 308 27.18 1.67 -5.25
N LYS A 309 25.92 1.22 -5.34
CA LYS A 309 25.19 1.09 -6.62
C LYS A 309 24.36 2.33 -6.91
N SER A 310 23.87 2.40 -8.14
CA SER A 310 23.06 3.51 -8.60
C SER A 310 21.95 3.04 -9.53
N ASN A 311 20.91 3.86 -9.64
CA ASN A 311 19.81 3.69 -10.58
C ASN A 311 19.08 2.35 -10.39
N LEU A 312 18.37 2.25 -9.26
CA LEU A 312 17.71 1.03 -8.82
C LEU A 312 16.23 1.28 -8.52
N ILE A 313 15.39 0.34 -8.95
CA ILE A 313 13.96 0.33 -8.69
C ILE A 313 13.58 -1.01 -8.06
N PHE A 314 12.93 -0.99 -6.90
CA PHE A 314 12.34 -2.14 -6.22
C PHE A 314 10.83 -1.92 -6.13
N ARG A 315 10.03 -2.78 -6.78
CA ARG A 315 8.59 -2.54 -6.89
C ARG A 315 7.68 -3.75 -6.77
N ASN A 316 6.55 -3.60 -6.10
CA ASN A 316 5.45 -4.56 -6.15
C ASN A 316 5.77 -5.99 -5.65
N PHE A 317 6.65 -6.16 -4.66
CA PHE A 317 6.85 -7.47 -4.02
C PHE A 317 7.11 -7.34 -2.52
N THR A 318 6.94 -8.45 -1.80
CA THR A 318 7.20 -8.52 -0.35
C THR A 318 8.60 -9.06 -0.06
N ILE A 319 9.32 -8.45 0.87
CA ILE A 319 10.52 -8.99 1.51
C ILE A 319 10.15 -9.42 2.93
N THR A 320 10.37 -10.68 3.27
CA THR A 320 9.96 -11.22 4.57
C THR A 320 10.82 -12.38 5.07
N ASP A 321 10.65 -12.74 6.35
CA ASP A 321 11.26 -13.89 7.03
C ASP A 321 12.80 -13.93 6.91
N ILE A 322 13.43 -12.83 7.31
CA ILE A 322 14.89 -12.71 7.43
C ILE A 322 15.20 -12.79 8.93
N ASN A 323 15.35 -14.01 9.45
CA ASN A 323 15.74 -14.28 10.84
C ASN A 323 14.99 -13.43 11.90
N PRO A 324 13.65 -13.37 11.89
CA PRO A 324 12.87 -12.39 12.67
C PRO A 324 13.13 -12.39 14.19
N GLY A 325 13.63 -13.50 14.74
CA GLY A 325 13.93 -13.64 16.17
C GLY A 325 15.37 -13.43 16.58
N LEU A 326 16.21 -12.91 15.68
CA LEU A 326 17.63 -12.69 15.93
C LEU A 326 18.03 -11.32 15.40
N VAL A 327 18.12 -10.32 16.27
CA VAL A 327 18.47 -8.93 15.93
C VAL A 327 19.92 -8.85 15.41
N GLU A 328 20.16 -7.99 14.40
CA GLU A 328 21.43 -7.82 13.65
C GLU A 328 21.81 -8.99 12.71
N ALA A 329 20.86 -9.87 12.40
CA ALA A 329 21.01 -11.01 11.49
C ALA A 329 20.59 -10.71 10.04
N SER A 330 20.87 -9.48 9.60
CA SER A 330 20.65 -8.91 8.26
C SER A 330 19.40 -8.04 8.11
N ASP A 331 19.51 -7.08 7.19
CA ASP A 331 18.44 -6.17 6.79
C ASP A 331 17.57 -6.76 5.67
N GLY A 332 16.43 -6.14 5.39
CA GLY A 332 15.70 -6.36 4.14
C GLY A 332 16.51 -5.85 2.95
N ILE A 333 16.88 -4.57 3.00
CA ILE A 333 17.74 -3.91 2.00
C ILE A 333 18.79 -3.06 2.74
N SER A 334 20.07 -3.39 2.57
CA SER A 334 21.19 -2.56 3.03
C SER A 334 21.58 -1.56 1.93
N VAL A 335 21.60 -0.26 2.27
CA VAL A 335 21.76 0.86 1.33
C VAL A 335 22.91 1.78 1.77
N LYS A 336 24.13 1.54 1.29
CA LYS A 336 25.26 2.43 1.57
C LYS A 336 25.79 3.13 0.31
N ASN A 337 25.98 4.44 0.36
CA ASN A 337 26.55 5.25 -0.72
C ASN A 337 25.81 5.07 -2.07
N VAL A 338 24.48 4.96 -2.02
CA VAL A 338 23.63 4.75 -3.20
C VAL A 338 23.15 6.07 -3.77
N LYS A 339 22.99 6.12 -5.10
CA LYS A 339 22.39 7.25 -5.81
C LYS A 339 21.21 6.76 -6.64
N HIS A 340 20.10 7.49 -6.65
CA HIS A 340 18.91 7.14 -7.44
C HIS A 340 18.34 5.75 -7.09
N LEU A 341 17.60 5.70 -5.99
CA LEU A 341 16.91 4.50 -5.52
C LEU A 341 15.44 4.80 -5.31
N TRP A 342 14.58 4.00 -5.95
CA TRP A 342 13.13 4.08 -5.78
C TRP A 342 12.59 2.74 -5.27
N ILE A 343 11.97 2.78 -4.10
CA ILE A 343 11.34 1.64 -3.43
C ILE A 343 9.85 1.93 -3.37
N ASP A 344 9.05 1.22 -4.16
CA ASP A 344 7.64 1.54 -4.35
C ASP A 344 6.70 0.33 -4.30
N HIS A 345 5.58 0.45 -3.59
CA HIS A 345 4.62 -0.67 -3.44
C HIS A 345 5.27 -1.97 -2.92
N MET A 346 6.24 -1.83 -2.02
CA MET A 346 6.91 -2.96 -1.39
C MET A 346 6.22 -3.33 -0.07
N GLY A 347 6.20 -4.62 0.24
CA GLY A 347 5.82 -5.13 1.56
C GLY A 347 7.05 -5.51 2.36
N PHE A 348 7.10 -5.14 3.64
CA PHE A 348 8.18 -5.53 4.55
C PHE A 348 7.61 -6.08 5.86
N SER A 349 8.09 -7.23 6.30
CA SER A 349 7.66 -7.86 7.56
C SER A 349 8.64 -8.93 8.04
N GLN A 350 8.67 -9.23 9.34
CA GLN A 350 9.45 -10.35 9.88
C GLN A 350 10.96 -10.31 9.50
N ILE A 351 11.56 -9.11 9.55
CA ILE A 351 12.98 -8.91 9.28
C ILE A 351 13.71 -8.68 10.61
N SER A 352 14.91 -9.23 10.68
CA SER A 352 15.79 -9.28 11.84
C SER A 352 16.20 -7.91 12.38
N ASP A 353 16.69 -7.03 11.51
CA ASP A 353 17.18 -5.69 11.86
C ASP A 353 16.50 -4.64 10.96
N GLY A 354 17.23 -3.79 10.24
CA GLY A 354 16.66 -2.79 9.35
C GLY A 354 15.73 -3.41 8.31
N TYR A 355 14.50 -2.92 8.14
CA TYR A 355 13.74 -3.28 6.95
C TYR A 355 14.46 -2.66 5.75
N VAL A 356 14.85 -1.39 5.89
CA VAL A 356 15.84 -0.72 5.05
C VAL A 356 16.72 0.20 5.91
N ASP A 357 18.02 -0.02 5.88
CA ASP A 357 19.01 0.82 6.58
C ASP A 357 19.92 1.52 5.57
N MET A 358 20.01 2.85 5.70
CA MET A 358 20.60 3.72 4.70
C MET A 358 21.68 4.66 5.26
N TYR A 359 22.81 4.72 4.56
CA TYR A 359 23.99 5.52 4.91
C TYR A 359 24.53 6.25 3.68
N GLY A 360 24.81 7.56 3.80
CA GLY A 360 25.52 8.34 2.78
C GLY A 360 24.87 8.35 1.39
N SER A 361 23.55 8.19 1.30
CA SER A 361 22.84 7.95 0.03
C SER A 361 22.00 9.16 -0.41
N LYS A 362 21.85 9.37 -1.72
CA LYS A 362 21.18 10.55 -2.30
C LYS A 362 20.16 10.17 -3.37
N ASN A 363 19.19 11.05 -3.62
CA ASN A 363 18.10 10.83 -4.58
C ASN A 363 17.33 9.52 -4.28
N VAL A 364 16.87 9.37 -3.03
CA VAL A 364 16.12 8.17 -2.60
C VAL A 364 14.65 8.50 -2.37
N THR A 365 13.74 7.62 -2.78
CA THR A 365 12.30 7.76 -2.53
C THR A 365 11.67 6.42 -2.18
N PHE A 366 10.88 6.46 -1.11
CA PHE A 366 10.01 5.39 -0.65
C PHE A 366 8.57 5.84 -0.84
N SER A 367 7.83 5.14 -1.69
CA SER A 367 6.45 5.48 -2.01
C SER A 367 5.52 4.27 -1.91
N TRP A 368 4.33 4.45 -1.34
CA TRP A 368 3.30 3.38 -1.35
C TRP A 368 3.71 2.04 -0.72
N ASN A 369 4.72 2.02 0.16
CA ASN A 369 5.19 0.79 0.79
C ASN A 369 4.38 0.48 2.05
N HIS A 370 4.25 -0.81 2.38
CA HIS A 370 3.71 -1.26 3.65
C HIS A 370 4.84 -1.84 4.52
N PHE A 371 5.12 -1.17 5.65
CA PHE A 371 6.07 -1.61 6.67
C PHE A 371 5.30 -2.15 7.87
N ASN A 372 5.12 -3.47 7.90
CA ASN A 372 4.44 -4.16 9.00
C ASN A 372 5.45 -4.55 10.08
N GLY A 373 5.49 -3.79 11.16
CA GLY A 373 6.39 -3.97 12.29
C GLY A 373 6.00 -5.07 13.28
N TYR A 374 4.87 -5.76 13.09
CA TYR A 374 4.48 -6.84 14.00
C TYR A 374 5.47 -7.99 13.93
N ASN A 375 6.05 -8.38 15.07
CA ASN A 375 7.02 -9.46 15.14
C ASN A 375 6.97 -10.12 16.52
N THR A 376 6.38 -11.31 16.60
CA THR A 376 6.23 -12.06 17.87
C THR A 376 7.55 -12.48 18.48
N ALA A 377 8.67 -12.40 17.78
CA ALA A 377 9.98 -12.65 18.35
C ALA A 377 10.59 -11.41 19.03
N SER A 378 10.15 -10.19 18.67
CA SER A 378 10.54 -8.94 19.35
C SER A 378 9.86 -8.81 20.72
N CYS A 379 10.51 -8.16 21.69
CA CYS A 379 10.03 -8.10 23.09
C CYS A 379 8.59 -7.63 23.27
N ASP A 380 8.15 -6.66 22.47
CA ASP A 380 6.81 -6.08 22.56
C ASP A 380 5.85 -6.59 21.49
N ASN A 381 6.25 -7.62 20.75
CA ASN A 381 5.61 -8.03 19.50
C ASN A 381 5.65 -6.94 18.40
N HIS A 382 6.48 -5.92 18.59
CA HIS A 382 6.64 -4.75 17.73
C HIS A 382 8.14 -4.58 17.45
N HIS A 383 8.51 -4.43 16.19
CA HIS A 383 9.89 -4.36 15.73
C HIS A 383 10.50 -2.97 15.97
N SER A 384 11.68 -2.89 16.59
CA SER A 384 12.29 -1.62 17.00
C SER A 384 13.19 -0.97 15.94
N TYR A 385 13.48 -1.68 14.85
CA TYR A 385 14.50 -1.33 13.88
C TYR A 385 13.92 -1.28 12.46
N VAL A 386 12.80 -0.57 12.27
CA VAL A 386 12.11 -0.58 10.96
C VAL A 386 12.96 0.10 9.88
N MET A 387 13.46 1.32 10.12
CA MET A 387 14.15 2.07 9.06
C MET A 387 15.10 3.13 9.61
N PHE A 388 16.29 3.23 9.02
CA PHE A 388 17.30 4.21 9.37
C PHE A 388 17.83 4.98 8.17
N ALA A 389 18.01 6.30 8.32
CA ALA A 389 18.70 7.14 7.35
C ALA A 389 19.77 8.00 8.03
N ASN A 390 20.99 7.88 7.55
CA ASN A 390 22.17 8.55 8.07
C ASN A 390 22.94 9.24 6.94
N ASP A 391 23.24 10.54 7.10
CA ASP A 391 23.83 11.40 6.06
C ASP A 391 23.21 11.20 4.66
N SER A 392 21.88 11.13 4.59
CA SER A 392 21.16 10.74 3.38
C SER A 392 19.99 11.66 2.98
N GLN A 393 19.74 11.80 1.67
CA GLN A 393 18.63 12.57 1.12
C GLN A 393 17.50 11.65 0.65
N VAL A 394 16.34 11.75 1.30
CA VAL A 394 15.26 10.76 1.15
C VAL A 394 13.86 11.37 1.23
N THR A 395 12.97 10.84 0.40
CA THR A 395 11.53 11.11 0.45
C THR A 395 10.81 9.88 0.97
N TYR A 396 9.86 10.09 1.88
CA TYR A 396 8.87 9.10 2.30
C TYR A 396 7.49 9.67 2.00
N HIS A 397 6.74 9.05 1.10
CA HIS A 397 5.34 9.42 0.93
C HIS A 397 4.39 8.26 0.67
N HIS A 398 3.14 8.42 1.10
CA HIS A 398 2.11 7.40 0.91
C HIS A 398 2.51 6.03 1.46
N ASN A 399 3.45 5.96 2.41
CA ASN A 399 3.82 4.71 3.05
C ASN A 399 2.90 4.46 4.25
N PHE A 400 2.61 3.19 4.49
CA PHE A 400 1.90 2.73 5.67
C PHE A 400 2.86 2.02 6.61
N PHE A 401 3.00 2.55 7.83
CA PHE A 401 3.78 1.96 8.90
C PHE A 401 2.83 1.53 10.01
N ASP A 402 2.79 0.25 10.35
CA ASP A 402 1.95 -0.22 11.44
C ASP A 402 2.63 -1.24 12.34
N GLN A 403 2.20 -1.25 13.60
CA GLN A 403 2.62 -2.22 14.61
C GLN A 403 4.15 -2.27 14.83
N GLY A 404 4.86 -1.19 14.49
CA GLY A 404 6.27 -0.99 14.80
C GLY A 404 6.51 -0.48 16.22
N GLY A 405 7.73 -0.69 16.71
CA GLY A 405 8.20 -0.12 17.97
C GLY A 405 8.77 1.28 17.76
N GLY A 406 9.89 1.35 17.03
CA GLY A 406 10.66 2.56 16.80
C GLY A 406 11.33 2.57 15.43
N ARG A 407 11.97 3.71 15.12
CA ARG A 407 12.69 3.95 13.86
C ARG A 407 11.78 3.84 12.63
N ASN A 408 10.71 4.65 12.56
CA ASN A 408 9.76 4.63 11.46
C ASN A 408 9.67 5.97 10.70
N PRO A 409 10.76 6.61 10.21
CA PRO A 409 12.17 6.26 10.33
C PRO A 409 12.89 6.90 11.53
N LYS A 410 14.13 6.47 11.78
CA LYS A 410 15.12 7.28 12.51
C LYS A 410 16.04 7.98 11.51
N LEU A 411 16.27 9.27 11.72
CA LEU A 411 17.08 10.16 10.91
C LEU A 411 18.26 10.69 11.74
N ASP A 412 19.45 10.70 11.15
CA ASP A 412 20.68 10.98 11.90
C ASP A 412 21.72 11.70 11.04
N LYS A 413 22.56 12.50 11.70
CA LYS A 413 23.67 13.30 11.12
C LYS A 413 23.26 14.45 10.20
N GLN A 414 24.12 15.46 10.13
CA GLN A 414 23.83 16.75 9.48
C GLN A 414 23.57 16.64 7.99
N GLY A 415 24.07 15.61 7.30
CA GLY A 415 23.84 15.39 5.88
C GLY A 415 22.46 14.83 5.56
N THR A 416 21.66 14.45 6.58
CA THR A 416 20.33 13.88 6.37
C THR A 416 19.30 14.96 6.06
N ARG A 417 18.56 14.75 4.97
CA ARG A 417 17.45 15.58 4.50
C ARG A 417 16.26 14.66 4.20
N ALA A 418 15.23 14.67 5.03
CA ALA A 418 14.09 13.76 4.90
C ALA A 418 12.77 14.49 4.72
N HIS A 419 12.15 14.34 3.54
CA HIS A 419 10.80 14.85 3.31
C HIS A 419 9.78 13.73 3.56
N LEU A 420 8.92 13.91 4.56
CA LEU A 420 7.90 12.95 4.97
C LEU A 420 6.52 13.55 4.72
N TYR A 421 5.85 13.14 3.64
CA TYR A 421 4.51 13.66 3.35
C TYR A 421 3.48 12.58 3.03
N ASN A 422 2.24 12.79 3.45
CA ASN A 422 1.13 11.86 3.23
C ASN A 422 1.40 10.39 3.60
N ASN A 423 2.14 10.12 4.67
CA ASN A 423 2.29 8.77 5.21
C ASN A 423 1.25 8.50 6.32
N TYR A 424 1.01 7.23 6.61
CA TYR A 424 0.16 6.80 7.71
C TYR A 424 0.94 5.94 8.70
N TRP A 425 0.95 6.36 9.97
CA TRP A 425 1.48 5.57 11.09
C TRP A 425 0.35 5.09 12.00
N LYS A 426 0.32 3.79 12.31
CA LYS A 426 -0.71 3.17 13.15
C LYS A 426 -0.13 2.25 14.22
N GLY A 427 -0.43 2.53 15.49
CA GLY A 427 -0.10 1.62 16.58
C GLY A 427 1.41 1.50 16.83
N ILE A 428 2.13 2.63 16.76
CA ILE A 428 3.57 2.65 17.00
C ILE A 428 3.85 2.84 18.50
N THR A 429 4.50 1.85 19.12
CA THR A 429 4.55 1.74 20.59
C THR A 429 5.64 2.58 21.26
N TYR A 430 6.65 3.04 20.51
CA TYR A 430 7.69 3.92 21.04
C TYR A 430 7.78 5.27 20.31
N PHE A 431 8.20 5.30 19.05
CA PHE A 431 8.22 6.53 18.25
C PHE A 431 8.11 6.26 16.75
N ALA A 432 7.47 7.17 16.02
CA ALA A 432 7.46 7.14 14.56
C ALA A 432 8.77 7.75 14.02
N THR A 433 8.83 9.08 13.87
CA THR A 433 10.02 9.75 13.35
C THR A 433 10.91 10.27 14.47
N ASN A 434 12.19 9.90 14.49
CA ASN A 434 13.21 10.52 15.35
C ASN A 434 14.23 11.26 14.48
N VAL A 435 14.61 12.47 14.89
CA VAL A 435 15.54 13.33 14.15
C VAL A 435 16.68 13.75 15.07
N ASN A 436 17.90 13.34 14.74
CA ASN A 436 19.08 13.47 15.60
C ASN A 436 20.23 14.21 14.93
N SER A 437 21.14 14.73 15.76
CA SER A 437 22.50 15.11 15.38
C SER A 437 22.61 15.96 14.10
N GLY A 438 21.77 16.99 13.99
CA GLY A 438 21.73 17.94 12.88
C GLY A 438 20.95 17.48 11.65
N ALA A 439 20.34 16.29 11.66
CA ALA A 439 19.45 15.86 10.58
C ALA A 439 18.25 16.81 10.46
N GLU A 440 17.74 16.96 9.25
CA GLU A 440 16.61 17.85 8.95
C GLU A 440 15.42 17.05 8.40
N ALA A 441 14.22 17.33 8.91
CA ALA A 441 12.98 16.71 8.45
C ALA A 441 11.91 17.76 8.13
N LEU A 442 11.29 17.65 6.96
CA LEU A 442 10.06 18.34 6.60
C LEU A 442 8.91 17.34 6.68
N VAL A 443 7.91 17.61 7.52
CA VAL A 443 6.85 16.64 7.84
C VAL A 443 5.46 17.25 7.61
N GLU A 444 4.77 16.80 6.55
CA GLU A 444 3.56 17.47 6.08
C GLU A 444 2.43 16.50 5.70
N GLY A 445 1.17 16.84 5.98
CA GLY A 445 0.07 16.09 5.39
C GLY A 445 -0.07 14.63 5.86
N ASN A 446 0.57 14.22 6.96
CA ASN A 446 0.60 12.83 7.41
C ASN A 446 -0.53 12.51 8.42
N TYR A 447 -0.81 11.23 8.61
CA TYR A 447 -1.76 10.73 9.60
C TYR A 447 -1.07 9.86 10.66
N TYR A 448 -1.36 10.13 11.94
CA TYR A 448 -0.88 9.36 13.08
C TYR A 448 -2.08 8.83 13.89
N LYS A 449 -2.16 7.51 14.08
CA LYS A 449 -3.16 6.84 14.92
C LYS A 449 -2.48 5.98 15.98
N ASN A 450 -2.71 6.27 17.25
CA ASN A 450 -2.15 5.49 18.36
C ASN A 450 -0.62 5.35 18.31
N VAL A 451 0.05 6.42 17.92
CA VAL A 451 1.51 6.55 17.89
C VAL A 451 1.96 7.28 19.13
N LYS A 452 2.78 6.63 19.97
CA LYS A 452 3.22 7.17 21.27
C LYS A 452 4.01 8.47 21.15
N ARG A 453 4.88 8.56 20.15
CA ARG A 453 5.65 9.78 19.80
C ARG A 453 5.66 9.95 18.29
N PRO A 454 4.73 10.74 17.71
CA PRO A 454 4.71 10.99 16.28
C PRO A 454 6.04 11.56 15.76
N HIS A 455 6.60 12.48 16.54
CA HIS A 455 7.88 13.14 16.26
C HIS A 455 8.73 13.12 17.53
N TRP A 456 10.03 12.94 17.36
CA TRP A 456 11.00 13.05 18.44
C TRP A 456 12.26 13.75 17.94
N ASN A 457 12.36 15.04 18.19
CA ASN A 457 13.59 15.80 17.97
C ASN A 457 14.57 15.51 19.11
N ASN A 458 15.78 15.07 18.77
CA ASN A 458 16.86 14.83 19.71
C ASN A 458 18.19 15.33 19.10
N GLY A 459 18.21 16.64 18.89
CA GLY A 459 19.37 17.39 18.39
C GLY A 459 19.42 17.55 16.88
N GLY A 460 18.28 17.40 16.18
CA GLY A 460 18.12 17.76 14.77
C GLY A 460 17.17 18.95 14.60
N ALA A 461 16.64 19.12 13.39
CA ALA A 461 15.66 20.15 13.04
C ALA A 461 14.43 19.54 12.36
N ILE A 462 13.23 19.96 12.76
CA ILE A 462 11.97 19.46 12.19
C ILE A 462 11.03 20.63 11.85
N ASP A 463 10.71 20.80 10.57
CA ASP A 463 9.52 21.56 10.17
C ASP A 463 8.34 20.61 10.04
N ALA A 464 7.55 20.42 11.10
CA ALA A 464 6.43 19.49 11.06
C ALA A 464 5.10 20.10 10.59
N ARG A 465 5.07 21.34 10.06
CA ARG A 465 3.85 22.02 9.54
C ARG A 465 2.54 21.52 10.14
N LYS A 466 2.43 21.64 11.47
CA LYS A 466 1.51 20.81 12.29
C LYS A 466 0.07 20.79 11.78
N SER A 467 -0.42 21.93 11.29
CA SER A 467 -1.79 22.11 10.77
C SER A 467 -2.12 21.22 9.57
N THR A 468 -1.11 20.70 8.87
CA THR A 468 -1.30 19.78 7.74
C THR A 468 -1.41 18.32 8.18
N ASN A 469 -0.96 17.97 9.38
CA ASN A 469 -0.93 16.60 9.88
C ASN A 469 -2.16 16.30 10.76
N VAL A 470 -2.60 15.04 10.79
CA VAL A 470 -3.69 14.55 11.65
C VAL A 470 -3.13 13.64 12.73
N TYR A 471 -3.52 13.89 13.98
CA TYR A 471 -3.16 13.10 15.16
C TYR A 471 -4.44 12.58 15.81
N SER A 472 -4.54 11.27 16.03
CA SER A 472 -5.74 10.63 16.56
C SER A 472 -5.43 9.50 17.54
N GLY A 473 -6.41 9.19 18.40
CA GLY A 473 -6.24 8.20 19.45
C GLY A 473 -5.23 8.65 20.50
N THR A 474 -4.22 7.84 20.82
CA THR A 474 -3.18 8.23 21.79
C THR A 474 -2.11 9.17 21.23
N SER A 475 -2.17 9.53 19.95
CA SER A 475 -1.23 10.46 19.33
C SER A 475 -1.54 11.91 19.72
N THR A 476 -0.48 12.66 20.06
CA THR A 476 -0.57 14.09 20.34
C THR A 476 0.46 14.85 19.52
N SER A 477 0.17 16.13 19.23
CA SER A 477 1.12 17.05 18.59
C SER A 477 2.02 17.78 19.60
N THR A 478 1.88 17.49 20.89
CA THR A 478 2.63 18.14 21.96
C THR A 478 4.13 17.87 21.81
N GLY A 479 4.92 18.93 21.68
CA GLY A 479 6.38 18.83 21.49
C GLY A 479 6.83 18.58 20.05
N ALA A 480 5.93 18.54 19.06
CA ALA A 480 6.33 18.61 17.66
C ALA A 480 6.95 19.99 17.38
N ASP A 481 8.01 20.05 16.59
CA ASP A 481 8.57 21.30 16.10
C ASP A 481 7.85 21.69 14.80
N SER A 482 7.47 22.94 14.63
CA SER A 482 6.71 23.41 13.45
C SER A 482 7.30 24.65 12.82
N GLY A 483 8.51 25.03 13.22
CA GLY A 483 9.07 26.34 12.87
C GLY A 483 10.54 26.32 12.51
N ASP A 484 11.23 25.19 12.66
CA ASP A 484 12.58 25.07 12.14
C ASP A 484 12.62 25.35 10.64
N SER A 485 13.66 26.03 10.20
CA SER A 485 13.89 26.23 8.79
C SER A 485 14.82 25.16 8.25
N VAL A 486 14.22 24.16 7.63
CA VAL A 486 14.91 23.03 6.99
C VAL A 486 15.10 23.27 5.50
N PHE A 487 16.05 22.54 4.91
CA PHE A 487 16.27 22.42 3.47
C PHE A 487 16.68 23.72 2.78
N ARG A 488 17.36 24.61 3.52
CA ARG A 488 17.87 25.88 3.00
C ARG A 488 18.95 25.69 1.91
N ASP A 489 19.56 24.52 1.87
CA ASP A 489 20.68 24.14 1.01
C ASP A 489 20.30 23.22 -0.15
N ILE A 490 19.02 22.83 -0.27
CA ILE A 490 18.55 21.94 -1.33
C ILE A 490 17.31 22.48 -2.04
N SER A 491 17.17 22.17 -3.33
CA SER A 491 15.94 22.46 -4.07
C SER A 491 14.93 21.33 -3.92
N MET A 492 13.71 21.66 -3.51
CA MET A 492 12.61 20.71 -3.45
C MET A 492 12.07 20.40 -4.86
N TYR A 493 11.70 19.15 -5.08
CA TYR A 493 10.98 18.72 -6.28
C TYR A 493 9.51 19.17 -6.22
N PRO A 494 8.78 19.21 -7.33
CA PRO A 494 7.34 19.41 -7.31
C PRO A 494 6.62 18.20 -6.70
N TYR A 495 5.66 18.44 -5.81
CA TYR A 495 4.81 17.41 -5.20
C TYR A 495 3.41 17.95 -4.97
N LYS A 496 2.45 17.04 -4.82
CA LYS A 496 1.07 17.35 -4.44
C LYS A 496 0.75 16.59 -3.18
N MET A 497 0.11 17.27 -2.22
CA MET A 497 -0.39 16.64 -1.02
C MET A 497 -1.84 16.22 -1.17
N ASP A 498 -2.13 14.99 -0.75
CA ASP A 498 -3.48 14.52 -0.43
C ASP A 498 -3.93 15.11 0.92
N LYS A 499 -5.25 15.10 1.16
CA LYS A 499 -5.79 15.45 2.47
C LYS A 499 -5.38 14.36 3.47
N ALA A 500 -4.69 14.77 4.53
CA ALA A 500 -4.22 13.85 5.57
C ALA A 500 -5.34 12.94 6.13
N ALA A 501 -6.55 13.47 6.29
CA ALA A 501 -7.70 12.73 6.80
C ALA A 501 -8.14 11.54 5.93
N ASP A 502 -7.82 11.53 4.63
CA ASP A 502 -8.21 10.48 3.69
C ASP A 502 -7.20 9.32 3.67
N LEU A 503 -6.01 9.52 4.25
CA LEU A 503 -4.90 8.56 4.20
C LEU A 503 -5.21 7.21 4.84
N PRO A 504 -5.94 7.08 5.97
CA PRO A 504 -6.23 5.77 6.53
C PRO A 504 -6.96 4.86 5.53
N ALA A 505 -7.95 5.39 4.79
CA ALA A 505 -8.68 4.64 3.79
C ALA A 505 -7.79 4.33 2.58
N ARG A 506 -7.07 5.33 2.07
CA ARG A 506 -6.20 5.19 0.88
C ARG A 506 -5.05 4.22 1.10
N LEU A 507 -4.36 4.33 2.24
CA LEU A 507 -3.09 3.62 2.45
C LEU A 507 -3.28 2.22 3.03
N THR A 508 -4.40 1.92 3.69
CA THR A 508 -4.66 0.55 4.19
C THR A 508 -4.85 -0.45 3.05
N SER A 509 -5.41 -0.04 1.92
CA SER A 509 -5.62 -0.91 0.75
C SER A 509 -4.63 -0.64 -0.39
N GLY A 510 -4.13 0.59 -0.52
CA GLY A 510 -3.29 1.00 -1.64
C GLY A 510 -1.78 0.79 -1.45
N THR A 511 -1.30 0.43 -0.26
CA THR A 511 0.13 0.21 -0.01
C THR A 511 0.55 -1.25 -0.13
N GLY A 512 1.84 -1.47 -0.37
CA GLY A 512 2.40 -2.80 -0.57
C GLY A 512 2.10 -3.38 -1.97
N PRO A 513 2.41 -4.67 -2.18
CA PRO A 513 2.19 -5.31 -3.47
C PRO A 513 0.70 -5.38 -3.84
N GLN A 514 0.38 -5.23 -5.13
CA GLN A 514 -0.97 -5.24 -5.70
C GLN A 514 -1.01 -6.12 -6.93
#